data_AF-A0A4Y8C923-F1
#
_entry.id   AF-A0A4Y8C923-F1
#
_cell.length_a   1.000
_cell.length_b   1.000
_cell.length_c   1.000
_cell.angle_alpha   90.00
_cell.angle_beta   90.00
_cell.angle_gamma   90.00
#
_symmetry.space_group_name_H-M   'P 1'
#
loop_
_entity.id
_entity.type
_entity.pdbx_description
1 polymer ?
#
loop_
_entity_poly.entity_id
_entity_poly.type
_entity_poly.pdbx_seq_one_letter_code
_entity_poly.pdbx_strand_id
1 'polypeptide(L)'
;YEYNRKYLKNYFEIYIKCEFEELKRRDKKNLYTQALKGEISNVVGVDIPYDEPNADLVIDNTQMAALDDKVCLILTALSQNLDNSKCE
;
A
#
# COMPACT_ATOMS: atom_id res chain seq x y z
N TYR A 1 4.86 -11.35 -1.15
CA TYR A 1 6.07 -10.49 -1.18
C TYR A 1 7.37 -11.30 -1.09
N GLU A 2 7.43 -12.41 -0.34
CA GLU A 2 8.67 -13.22 -0.17
C GLU A 2 9.30 -13.71 -1.48
N TYR A 3 8.50 -14.19 -2.43
CA TYR A 3 8.99 -14.62 -3.75
C TYR A 3 9.70 -13.46 -4.47
N ASN A 4 9.08 -12.28 -4.50
CA ASN A 4 9.65 -11.10 -5.16
C ASN A 4 10.97 -10.68 -4.49
N ARG A 5 11.01 -10.64 -3.15
CA ARG A 5 12.23 -10.37 -2.36
C ARG A 5 13.36 -11.35 -2.68
N LYS A 6 13.02 -12.61 -2.98
CA LYS A 6 14.01 -13.67 -3.28
C LYS A 6 14.57 -13.61 -4.71
N TYR A 7 13.76 -13.23 -5.69
CA TYR A 7 14.12 -13.36 -7.11
C TYR A 7 14.37 -12.05 -7.85
N LEU A 8 13.86 -10.93 -7.35
CA LEU A 8 14.06 -9.62 -7.96
C LEU A 8 15.26 -8.92 -7.30
N LYS A 9 16.26 -8.54 -8.10
CA LYS A 9 17.37 -7.70 -7.64
C LYS A 9 16.87 -6.28 -7.38
N ASN A 10 17.38 -5.65 -6.33
CA ASN A 10 17.01 -4.29 -5.90
C ASN A 10 15.49 -4.10 -5.70
N TYR A 11 14.84 -5.13 -5.16
CA TYR A 11 13.42 -5.07 -4.86
C TYR A 11 13.16 -4.24 -3.61
N PHE A 12 12.36 -3.19 -3.76
CA PHE A 12 11.92 -2.32 -2.68
C PHE A 12 10.40 -2.25 -2.68
N GLU A 13 9.77 -2.68 -1.59
CA GLU A 13 8.32 -2.75 -1.47
C GLU A 13 7.78 -1.54 -0.69
N ILE A 14 6.81 -0.85 -1.28
CA ILE A 14 6.14 0.29 -0.66
C ILE A 14 4.68 -0.06 -0.44
N TYR A 15 4.26 -0.09 0.82
CA TYR A 15 2.88 -0.30 1.21
C TYR A 15 2.16 1.03 1.42
N ILE A 16 1.13 1.29 0.62
CA ILE A 16 0.26 2.44 0.80
C ILE A 16 -0.91 2.04 1.71
N LYS A 17 -0.78 2.33 3.00
CA LYS A 17 -1.81 2.05 4.00
C LYS A 17 -2.91 3.10 3.92
N CYS A 18 -4.15 2.66 3.98
CA CYS A 18 -5.32 3.54 4.04
C CYS A 18 -6.34 2.87 4.94
N GLU A 19 -6.89 3.60 5.90
CA GLU A 19 -7.95 3.06 6.74
C GLU A 19 -9.17 2.65 5.91
N PHE A 20 -9.78 1.53 6.31
CA PHE A 20 -10.91 0.95 5.61
C PHE A 20 -12.12 1.89 5.55
N GLU A 21 -12.36 2.66 6.62
CA GLU A 21 -13.44 3.65 6.65
C GLU A 21 -13.24 4.76 5.61
N GLU A 22 -11.99 5.19 5.38
CA GLU A 22 -11.70 6.15 4.33
C GLU A 22 -11.85 5.53 2.93
N LEU A 23 -11.51 4.25 2.75
CA LEU A 23 -11.73 3.53 1.49
C LEU A 23 -13.22 3.43 1.18
N LYS A 24 -14.06 3.13 2.18
CA LYS A 24 -15.53 3.16 2.07
C LYS A 24 -16.06 4.57 1.78
N ARG A 25 -15.52 5.59 2.44
CA ARG A 25 -15.97 6.98 2.22
C ARG A 25 -15.68 7.45 0.79
N ARG A 26 -14.53 7.04 0.23
CA ARG A 26 -14.12 7.43 -1.12
C ARG A 26 -14.88 6.68 -2.21
N ASP A 27 -15.38 5.47 -1.93
CA ASP A 27 -16.04 4.47 -2.80
C ASP A 27 -16.18 4.84 -4.29
N LYS A 28 -15.05 5.10 -4.96
CA LYS A 28 -15.05 5.67 -6.32
C LYS A 28 -15.69 4.75 -7.37
N LYS A 29 -15.88 3.48 -7.03
CA LYS A 29 -16.39 2.43 -7.93
C LYS A 29 -17.68 1.77 -7.41
N ASN A 30 -18.29 2.32 -6.35
CA ASN A 30 -19.43 1.70 -5.66
C ASN A 30 -19.16 0.23 -5.22
N LEU A 31 -17.90 -0.15 -5.06
CA LEU A 31 -17.50 -1.53 -4.77
C LEU A 31 -17.86 -1.88 -3.33
N TYR A 32 -17.50 -1.03 -2.38
CA TYR A 32 -17.78 -1.30 -0.97
C TYR A 32 -19.27 -1.16 -0.66
N THR A 33 -19.96 -0.21 -1.28
CA THR A 33 -21.42 -0.06 -1.12
C THR A 33 -22.18 -1.29 -1.62
N GLN A 34 -21.80 -1.85 -2.77
CA GLN A 34 -22.43 -3.06 -3.31
C GLN A 34 -22.09 -4.30 -2.47
N ALA A 35 -20.86 -4.40 -1.96
CA ALA A 35 -20.43 -5.51 -1.11
C ALA A 35 -21.21 -5.54 0.20
N LEU A 36 -21.35 -4.38 0.85
CA LEU A 36 -22.10 -4.25 2.10
C LEU A 36 -23.61 -4.50 1.93
N LYS A 37 -24.14 -4.33 0.72
CA LYS A 37 -25.52 -4.68 0.37
C LYS A 37 -25.69 -6.17 0.02
N GLY A 38 -24.62 -6.94 -0.06
CA GLY A 38 -24.63 -8.36 -0.46
C GLY A 38 -24.83 -8.57 -1.97
N GLU A 39 -24.66 -7.54 -2.79
CA GLU A 39 -24.81 -7.61 -4.25
C GLU A 39 -23.55 -8.16 -4.94
N ILE A 40 -22.39 -8.00 -4.31
CA ILE A 40 -21.12 -8.57 -4.75
C ILE A 40 -20.41 -9.27 -3.58
N SER A 41 -19.77 -10.39 -3.88
CA SER A 41 -19.01 -11.21 -2.94
C SER A 41 -17.55 -11.33 -3.40
N ASN A 42 -16.65 -11.66 -2.47
CA ASN A 42 -15.19 -11.73 -2.66
C ASN A 42 -14.52 -10.35 -2.65
N VAL A 43 -14.96 -9.45 -1.78
CA VAL A 43 -14.33 -8.13 -1.63
C VAL A 43 -13.27 -8.18 -0.52
N VAL A 44 -12.04 -7.81 -0.88
CA VAL A 44 -10.90 -7.73 0.04
C VAL A 44 -11.15 -6.63 1.08
N GLY A 45 -11.05 -6.99 2.36
CA GLY A 45 -11.38 -6.13 3.50
C GLY A 45 -12.85 -6.19 3.94
N VAL A 46 -13.72 -6.91 3.21
CA VAL A 46 -15.11 -7.21 3.61
C VAL A 46 -15.26 -8.70 3.89
N ASP A 47 -15.17 -9.53 2.84
CA ASP A 47 -15.36 -10.99 2.93
C ASP A 47 -14.02 -11.73 2.97
N ILE A 48 -12.97 -11.14 2.38
CA ILE A 48 -11.64 -11.72 2.32
C ILE A 48 -10.73 -10.94 3.27
N PRO A 49 -10.03 -11.62 4.20
CA PRO A 49 -9.09 -10.96 5.10
C PRO A 49 -7.97 -10.31 4.29
N TYR A 50 -7.63 -9.07 4.65
CA TYR A 50 -6.51 -8.36 4.06
C TYR A 50 -5.23 -8.73 4.82
N ASP A 51 -4.28 -9.36 4.12
CA ASP A 51 -2.95 -9.64 4.66
C ASP A 51 -2.05 -8.42 4.45
N GLU A 52 -1.67 -7.76 5.55
CA GLU A 52 -0.80 -6.58 5.47
C GLU A 52 0.63 -7.01 5.10
N PRO A 53 1.24 -6.44 4.05
CA PRO A 53 2.58 -6.82 3.63
C PRO A 53 3.64 -6.32 4.62
N ASN A 54 4.70 -7.10 4.81
CA ASN A 54 5.91 -6.64 5.48
C ASN A 54 6.78 -5.84 4.48
N ALA A 55 6.42 -4.57 4.31
CA ALA A 55 7.03 -3.66 3.32
C ALA A 55 8.25 -2.91 3.88
N ASP A 56 9.14 -2.45 2.99
CA ASP A 56 10.33 -1.68 3.37
C ASP A 56 9.97 -0.23 3.73
N LEU A 57 8.88 0.28 3.14
CA LEU A 57 8.31 1.58 3.46
C LEU A 57 6.79 1.49 3.54
N VAL A 58 6.21 2.04 4.61
CA VAL A 58 4.76 2.20 4.77
C VAL A 58 4.39 3.67 4.68
N ILE A 59 3.42 4.00 3.84
CA ILE A 59 2.92 5.36 3.64
C ILE A 59 1.45 5.40 3.99
N ASP A 60 1.10 6.22 4.97
CA ASP A 60 -0.29 6.48 5.30
C ASP A 60 -0.94 7.43 4.27
N ASN A 61 -2.03 6.98 3.66
CA ASN A 61 -2.85 7.73 2.72
C ASN A 61 -4.31 7.88 3.16
N THR A 62 -4.58 7.67 4.44
CA THR A 62 -5.88 7.92 5.08
C THR A 62 -6.26 9.39 4.92
N GLN A 63 -5.32 10.31 5.14
CA GLN A 63 -5.52 11.73 4.85
C GLN A 63 -4.89 12.10 3.51
N MET A 64 -5.62 12.86 2.68
CA MET A 64 -5.13 13.38 1.39
C MET A 64 -4.13 14.55 1.53
N ALA A 65 -3.80 14.96 2.75
CA ALA A 65 -2.80 16.00 3.00
C ALA A 65 -1.37 15.52 2.68
N ALA A 66 -0.45 16.49 2.55
CA ALA A 66 0.99 16.26 2.51
C ALA A 66 1.46 15.33 1.37
N LEU A 67 0.89 15.47 0.16
CA LEU A 67 1.27 14.65 -0.99
C LEU A 67 2.76 14.80 -1.32
N ASP A 68 3.25 16.05 -1.35
CA ASP A 68 4.66 16.34 -1.66
C ASP A 68 5.58 15.71 -0.61
N ASP A 69 5.21 15.76 0.67
CA ASP A 69 6.00 15.13 1.75
C ASP A 69 6.06 13.61 1.59
N LYS A 70 4.95 12.97 1.20
CA LYS A 70 4.90 11.52 0.93
C LYS A 70 5.77 11.15 -0.27
N VAL A 71 5.76 11.96 -1.32
CA VAL A 71 6.63 11.76 -2.49
C VAL A 71 8.09 11.94 -2.09
N CYS A 72 8.42 12.98 -1.34
CA CYS A 72 9.77 13.21 -0.80
C CYS A 72 10.25 12.04 0.06
N LEU A 73 9.35 11.46 0.88
CA LEU A 73 9.66 10.28 1.69
C LEU A 73 10.03 9.07 0.82
N ILE A 74 9.28 8.80 -0.26
CA ILE A 74 9.58 7.73 -1.22
C ILE A 74 10.96 7.95 -1.85
N LEU A 75 11.21 9.15 -2.38
CA LEU A 75 12.46 9.46 -3.06
C LEU A 75 13.67 9.35 -2.14
N THR A 76 13.51 9.77 -0.88
CA THR A 76 14.55 9.67 0.15
C THR A 76 14.85 8.21 0.48
N ALA A 77 13.82 7.40 0.71
CA ALA A 77 13.97 5.99 1.04
C ALA A 77 14.63 5.19 -0.10
N LEU A 78 14.25 5.47 -1.35
CA LEU A 78 14.86 4.84 -2.53
C LEU A 78 16.34 5.24 -2.68
N SER A 79 16.68 6.51 -2.45
CA SER A 79 18.07 6.98 -2.54
C SER A 79 18.97 6.31 -1.49
N GLN A 80 18.50 6.22 -0.24
CA GLN A 80 19.22 5.53 0.84
C GLN A 80 19.41 4.03 0.55
N ASN A 81 18.41 3.38 -0.03
CA ASN A 81 18.50 1.96 -0.41
C ASN A 81 19.53 1.73 -1.54
N LEU A 82 19.59 2.63 -2.53
CA LEU A 82 20.57 2.59 -3.62
C LEU A 82 22.01 2.83 -3.15
N ASP A 83 22.20 3.71 -2.16
CA ASP A 83 23.54 3.99 -1.60
C ASP A 83 24.04 2.83 -0.73
N ASN A 84 23.17 2.21 0.07
CA ASN A 84 23.53 1.01 0.83
C ASN A 84 23.91 -0.18 -0.07
N SER A 85 23.34 -0.24 -1.28
CA SER A 85 23.65 -1.29 -2.27
C SER A 85 25.02 -1.11 -2.97
N LYS A 86 25.70 0.03 -2.76
CA LYS A 86 27.05 0.30 -3.32
C LYS A 86 28.18 0.03 -2.33
N CYS A 87 27.86 -0.21 -1.06
CA CYS A 87 28.83 -0.49 -0.01
C CYS A 87 29.05 -2.00 0.25
N GLU A 88 28.42 -2.87 -0.54
CA GLU A 88 28.65 -4.33 -0.55
C GLU A 88 29.42 -4.79 -1.79
#